data_AF-A0A9D8XE75-F1
#
_entry.id   AF-A0A9D8XE75-F1
#
_cell.length_a   1.000
_cell.length_b   1.000
_cell.length_c   1.000
_cell.angle_alpha   90.00
_cell.angle_beta   90.00
_cell.angle_gamma   90.00
#
_symmetry.space_group_name_H-M   'P 1'
#
loop_
_entity.id
_entity.type
_entity.pdbx_description
1 polymer ?
#
loop_
_entity_poly.entity_id
_entity_poly.type
_entity_poly.pdbx_seq_one_letter_code
_entity_poly.pdbx_strand_id
1 'polypeptide(L)' 'MEKTMTSLSNRVITIYNRKTSMRLAPAEWEAIETICKRENISRKTLFELIDINRDERLG' A
#
# COMPACT_ATOMS: atom_id res chain seq x y z
N MET A 1 -23.74 0.50 17.96
CA MET A 1 -22.51 1.31 17.80
C MET A 1 -21.37 0.31 17.57
N GLU A 2 -21.27 -0.20 16.33
CA GLU A 2 -20.28 -1.22 15.98
C GLU A 2 -18.92 -0.56 15.77
N LYS A 3 -17.96 -0.88 16.64
CA LYS A 3 -16.55 -0.65 16.39
C LYS A 3 -16.19 -1.50 15.17
N THR A 4 -16.03 -0.88 14.01
CA THR A 4 -15.43 -1.51 12.84
C THR A 4 -14.07 -2.04 13.30
N MET A 5 -13.96 -3.36 13.48
CA MET A 5 -12.67 -3.98 13.72
C MET A 5 -11.87 -3.79 12.43
N THR A 6 -11.13 -2.70 12.33
CA THR A 6 -10.15 -2.46 11.27
C THR A 6 -9.04 -3.49 11.49
N SER A 7 -9.31 -4.72 11.04
CA SER A 7 -8.36 -5.83 11.04
C SER A 7 -7.23 -5.48 10.09
N LEU A 8 -6.20 -4.82 10.60
CA LEU A 8 -5.04 -4.48 9.79
C LEU A 8 -4.30 -5.77 9.44
N SER A 9 -4.31 -6.10 8.15
CA SER A 9 -3.57 -7.23 7.62
C SER A 9 -2.12 -6.83 7.42
N ASN A 10 -1.21 -7.52 8.11
CA ASN A 10 0.21 -7.35 7.89
C ASN A 10 0.63 -8.13 6.63
N ARG A 11 1.23 -7.46 5.65
CA ARG A 11 1.85 -8.11 4.49
C ARG A 11 3.30 -7.65 4.36
N VAL A 12 4.17 -8.60 4.03
CA VAL A 12 5.56 -8.29 3.67
C VAL A 12 5.59 -7.93 2.19
N ILE A 13 6.08 -6.74 1.89
CA ILE A 13 6.26 -6.22 0.53
C ILE A 13 7.73 -5.86 0.30
N THR A 14 8.13 -5.77 -0.96
CA THR A 14 9.47 -5.33 -1.34
C THR A 14 9.37 -3.98 -2.03
N ILE A 15 10.03 -2.95 -1.50
CA ILE A 15 10.12 -1.59 -2.06
C ILE A 15 11.60 -1.20 -2.09
N TYR A 16 12.13 -0.67 -3.20
CA TYR A 16 13.56 -0.32 -3.34
C TYR A 16 14.51 -1.46 -2.96
N ASN A 17 14.16 -2.69 -3.32
CA ASN A 17 14.89 -3.91 -2.96
C ASN A 17 15.04 -4.16 -1.44
N ARG A 18 14.25 -3.47 -0.60
CA ARG A 18 14.13 -3.67 0.84
C ARG A 18 12.81 -4.36 1.15
N LYS A 19 12.84 -5.39 2.00
CA LYS A 19 11.63 -6.03 2.52
C LYS A 19 11.08 -5.20 3.66
N THR A 20 9.83 -4.78 3.53
CA THR A 20 9.12 -3.95 4.50
C THR A 20 7.84 -4.66 4.91
N SER A 21 7.58 -4.69 6.22
CA SER A 21 6.30 -5.15 6.76
C SER A 21 5.33 -3.98 6.79
N MET A 22 4.20 -4.09 6.08
CA MET A 22 3.20 -3.04 6.01
C MET A 22 1.86 -3.54 6.54
N ARG A 23 1.21 -2.72 7.37
CA ARG A 23 -0.10 -3.00 7.95
C ARG A 23 -1.13 -2.07 7.33
N LEU A 24 -2.06 -2.64 6.57
CA LEU A 24 -3.18 -1.92 5.96
C LEU A 24 -4.47 -2.71 6.19
N ALA A 25 -5.60 -2.02 6.15
CA ALA A 25 -6.91 -2.63 6.15
C ALA A 25 -7.12 -3.47 4.87
N PRO A 26 -8.01 -4.47 4.89
CA PRO A 26 -8.30 -5.29 3.71
C PRO A 26 -8.74 -4.45 2.50
N ALA A 27 -9.58 -3.44 2.73
CA ALA A 27 -10.04 -2.52 1.69
C ALA A 27 -8.90 -1.73 1.03
N GLU A 28 -7.88 -1.34 1.80
CA GLU A 28 -6.70 -0.65 1.26
C GLU A 28 -5.86 -1.61 0.41
N TRP A 29 -5.68 -2.86 0.85
CA TRP A 29 -5.02 -3.89 0.05
C TRP A 29 -5.76 -4.15 -1.26
N GLU A 30 -7.08 -4.25 -1.24
CA GLU A 30 -7.89 -4.43 -2.45
C GLU A 30 -7.79 -3.23 -3.39
N ALA A 31 -7.79 -2.00 -2.85
CA ALA A 31 -7.59 -0.79 -3.64
C ALA A 31 -6.22 -0.80 -4.34
N ILE A 32 -5.15 -1.16 -3.60
CA ILE A 32 -3.80 -1.33 -4.16
C ILE A 32 -3.79 -2.36 -5.29
N GLU A 33 -4.42 -3.51 -5.09
CA GLU A 33 -4.49 -4.56 -6.12
C GLU A 33 -5.28 -4.11 -7.35
N THR A 34 -6.37 -3.35 -7.14
CA THR A 34 -7.17 -2.77 -8.22
C THR A 34 -6.36 -1.77 -9.03
N ILE A 35 -5.61 -0.87 -8.38
CA ILE A 35 -4.73 0.09 -9.05
C ILE A 35 -3.63 -0.65 -9.82
N CYS A 36 -2.99 -1.65 -9.20
CA CYS A 36 -1.95 -2.45 -9.87
C CYS A 36 -2.49 -3.13 -11.14
N LYS A 37 -3.69 -3.70 -11.08
CA LYS A 37 -4.35 -4.33 -12.25
C LYS A 37 -4.71 -3.30 -13.32
N ARG A 38 -5.26 -2.15 -12.92
CA ARG A 38 -5.69 -1.08 -13.82
C ARG A 38 -4.53 -0.46 -14.58
N GLU A 39 -3.45 -0.14 -13.87
CA GLU A 39 -2.26 0.51 -14.42
C GLU A 39 -1.26 -0.51 -14.99
N ASN A 40 -1.54 -1.82 -14.86
CA ASN A 40 -0.65 -2.92 -15.24
C ASN A 40 0.78 -2.78 -14.66
N ILE A 41 0.86 -2.36 -13.40
CA ILE A 41 2.11 -2.20 -12.66
C ILE A 41 2.21 -3.18 -11.50
N SER A 42 3.44 -3.52 -11.13
CA SER A 42 3.69 -4.33 -9.94
C SER A 42 3.51 -3.53 -8.65
N ARG A 43 3.08 -4.19 -7.56
CA ARG A 43 2.89 -3.54 -6.24
C ARG A 43 4.12 -2.76 -5.78
N LYS A 44 5.34 -3.27 -6.03
CA LYS A 44 6.59 -2.56 -5.72
C LYS A 44 6.62 -1.18 -6.40
N THR A 45 6.28 -1.12 -7.68
CA THR A 45 6.33 0.09 -8.51
C THR A 45 5.29 1.09 -8.04
N LEU A 46 4.08 0.62 -7.69
CA LEU A 46 3.06 1.48 -7.12
C LEU A 46 3.55 2.16 -5.82
N PHE A 47 4.14 1.40 -4.90
CA PHE A 47 4.66 1.97 -3.66
C PHE A 47 5.86 2.89 -3.87
N GLU A 48 6.76 2.54 -4.79
CA GLU A 48 7.89 3.41 -5.17
C GLU A 48 7.38 4.72 -5.79
N LEU A 49 6.33 4.68 -6.61
CA LEU A 49 5.70 5.88 -7.17
C LEU A 49 5.04 6.73 -6.08
N ILE A 50 4.36 6.11 -5.11
CA ILE A 50 3.78 6.84 -3.97
C ILE A 50 4.88 7.51 -3.15
N ASP A 51 6.00 6.84 -2.92
CA ASP A 51 7.13 7.40 -2.17
C ASP A 51 7.82 8.54 -2.93
N ILE A 52 8.03 8.41 -4.24
CA ILE A 52 8.60 9.46 -5.10
C ILE A 52 7.68 10.69 -5.17
N ASN A 53 6.37 10.48 -5.24
CA ASN A 53 5.38 11.55 -5.30
C ASN A 53 4.95 12.03 -3.91
N ARG A 54 5.57 11.51 -2.85
CA ARG A 54 5.35 11.99 -1.49
C ARG A 54 5.98 13.37 -1.37
N ASP A 55 5.18 14.39 -1.59
CA ASP A 55 5.58 15.78 -1.40
C ASP A 55 5.99 15.97 0.07
N GLU A 56 7.25 16.35 0.30
CA GLU A 56 7.81 16.60 1.64
C GLU A 56 7.07 17.70 2.40
N ARG A 57 6.20 18.48 1.71
CA ARG A 57 5.39 19.55 2.28
C ARG A 57 4.10 19.07 2.94
N LEU A 58 3.74 17.80 2.81
CA LEU A 58 2.58 17.17 3.47
C LEU A 58 2.94 16.50 4.81
N GLY A 59 4.07 16.91 5.42
CA GLY A 59 4.57 16.43 6.71
C GLY A 59 3.75 16.89 7.91
#